data_AF-A0A2B0MT75-F1
#
_entry.id   AF-A0A2B0MT75-F1
#
_cell.length_a   1.000
_cell.length_b   1.000
_cell.length_c   1.000
_cell.angle_alpha   90.00
_cell.angle_beta   90.00
_cell.angle_gamma   90.00
#
_symmetry.space_group_name_H-M   'P 1'
#
loop_
_entity.id
_entity.type
_entity.pdbx_description
1 polymer ?
#
loop_
_entity_poly.entity_id
_entity_poly.type
_entity_poly.pdbx_seq_one_letter_code
_entity_poly.pdbx_strand_id
1 'polypeptide(L)'
;MRGKIWIIGLFLLGIAFFTYVFIQKSQHSAQNLREEEIVRIAMEEPLLAFQGKREMKAIYVKQAKSFYFLALFSYKNEDRVDVREKVLQHVRSLISGGKEPNANGGLEGRTHNIVAQTLVLVKHNKKIWEELRTEERDKVDLIMRSLAIAAHWSYDDGNNFYTGLNQQGNFKKSYNPNYTNGYGNVLSAVTIYFGVEETKDIFKEFSYEEYLYKFKKYGYRNIQDSWSKTGKNLMERGGKDRKGGYGKGVRNEFTYKGIHIEGIMGIFREITMNTYSEPVKSEGAEGKAYILKGNSPVEGELGMLKEFDSYDAKGKRSDAFYAYESWMNTIPTMMNLQLLNYWKDESGEVEKRIDIGTRDLLYKLENGYKGVANGEQYVITELEVKKEGFTYDKFIWRYWLQGK
;
A
#
# COMPACT_ATOMS: atom_id res chain seq x y z
N MET A 1 -2.78 62.38 20.75
CA MET A 1 -3.39 61.04 20.93
C MET A 1 -3.13 60.05 19.78
N ARG A 2 -3.00 60.50 18.51
CA ARG A 2 -2.79 59.59 17.35
C ARG A 2 -1.47 58.80 17.34
N GLY A 3 -0.38 59.34 17.91
CA GLY A 3 0.93 58.66 17.94
C GLY A 3 1.04 57.47 18.91
N LYS A 4 0.25 57.45 20.00
CA LYS A 4 0.29 56.35 20.99
C LYS A 4 -0.43 55.08 20.49
N ILE A 5 -1.42 55.23 19.61
CA ILE A 5 -2.20 54.12 19.04
C ILE A 5 -1.35 53.31 18.06
N TRP A 6 -0.48 53.97 17.28
CA TRP A 6 0.43 53.32 16.33
C TRP A 6 1.50 52.45 17.01
N ILE A 7 2.05 52.92 18.14
CA ILE A 7 3.06 52.16 18.90
C ILE A 7 2.45 50.90 19.53
N ILE A 8 1.22 50.98 20.04
CA ILE A 8 0.50 49.82 20.58
C ILE A 8 0.18 48.80 19.47
N GLY A 9 -0.23 49.26 18.28
CA GLY A 9 -0.50 48.39 17.14
C GLY A 9 0.75 47.63 16.65
N LEU A 10 1.90 48.29 16.54
CA LEU A 10 3.17 47.66 16.16
C LEU A 10 3.68 46.68 17.24
N PHE A 11 3.48 47.00 18.52
CA PHE A 11 3.84 46.12 19.63
C PHE A 11 2.98 44.84 19.65
N LEU A 12 1.67 44.96 19.41
CA LEU A 12 0.75 43.82 19.33
C LEU A 12 1.04 42.93 18.11
N LEU A 13 1.37 43.52 16.95
CA LEU A 13 1.83 42.78 15.76
C LEU A 13 3.15 42.06 16.02
N GLY A 14 4.10 42.70 16.73
CA GLY A 14 5.35 42.09 17.16
C GLY A 14 5.11 40.88 18.06
N ILE A 15 4.26 41.02 19.09
CA ILE A 15 3.90 39.89 19.97
C ILE A 15 3.24 38.76 19.17
N ALA A 16 2.26 39.06 18.31
CA ALA A 16 1.59 38.06 17.49
C ALA A 16 2.57 37.30 16.57
N PHE A 17 3.51 38.01 15.94
CA PHE A 17 4.55 37.40 15.11
C PHE A 17 5.52 36.53 15.92
N PHE A 18 6.00 37.00 17.08
CA PHE A 18 6.87 36.22 17.95
C PHE A 18 6.18 34.98 18.51
N THR A 19 4.91 35.10 18.93
CA THR A 19 4.09 33.96 19.38
C THR A 19 3.87 32.97 18.25
N TYR A 20 3.56 33.43 17.03
CA TYR A 20 3.41 32.57 15.86
C TYR A 20 4.70 31.80 15.55
N VAL A 21 5.85 32.48 15.49
CA VAL A 21 7.15 31.85 15.25
C VAL A 21 7.51 30.85 16.36
N PHE A 22 7.23 31.17 17.62
CA PHE A 22 7.48 30.26 18.74
C PHE A 22 6.59 29.01 18.69
N ILE A 23 5.32 29.15 18.36
CA ILE A 23 4.38 28.03 18.18
C ILE A 23 4.81 27.15 16.99
N GLN A 24 5.20 27.74 15.86
CA GLN A 24 5.68 26.98 14.71
C GLN A 24 6.96 26.20 15.04
N LYS A 25 7.92 26.82 15.73
CA LYS A 25 9.14 26.14 16.18
C LYS A 25 8.86 25.01 17.16
N SER A 26 7.93 25.18 18.08
CA SER A 26 7.60 24.13 19.06
C SER A 26 6.84 22.96 18.42
N GLN A 27 5.95 23.21 17.47
CA GLN A 27 5.27 22.17 16.70
C GLN A 27 6.26 21.37 15.83
N HIS A 28 7.18 22.07 15.16
CA HIS A 28 8.23 21.42 14.36
C HIS A 28 9.15 20.57 15.24
N SER A 29 9.56 21.08 16.41
CA SER A 29 10.35 20.31 17.38
C SER A 29 9.63 19.05 17.88
N ALA A 30 8.33 19.14 18.19
CA ALA A 30 7.54 18.00 18.64
C ALA A 30 7.31 16.95 17.54
N GLN A 31 7.13 17.39 16.29
CA GLN A 31 7.04 16.48 15.14
C GLN A 31 8.35 15.72 14.93
N ASN A 32 9.49 16.41 14.96
CA ASN A 32 10.80 15.78 14.79
C ASN A 32 11.07 14.73 15.88
N LEU A 33 10.71 15.02 17.14
CA LEU A 33 10.83 14.04 18.23
C LEU A 33 9.97 12.79 18.00
N ARG A 34 8.74 12.95 17.51
CA ARG A 34 7.88 11.80 17.17
C ARG A 34 8.41 11.03 15.96
N GLU A 35 8.93 11.73 14.95
CA GLU A 35 9.51 11.12 13.76
C GLU A 35 10.69 10.22 14.14
N GLU A 36 11.64 10.74 14.94
CA GLU A 36 12.79 9.97 15.43
C GLU A 36 12.37 8.77 16.29
N GLU A 37 11.30 8.88 17.08
CA GLU A 37 10.76 7.74 17.82
C GLU A 37 10.30 6.62 16.87
N ILE A 38 9.55 6.95 15.82
CA ILE A 38 9.09 5.97 14.83
C ILE A 38 10.26 5.41 14.01
N VAL A 39 11.24 6.23 13.66
CA VAL A 39 12.49 5.78 13.00
C VAL A 39 13.18 4.74 13.87
N ARG A 40 13.39 5.02 15.17
CA ARG A 40 14.02 4.06 16.09
C ARG A 40 13.26 2.73 16.13
N ILE A 41 11.93 2.78 16.26
CA ILE A 41 11.09 1.57 16.25
C ILE A 41 11.27 0.80 14.93
N ALA A 42 11.27 1.49 13.79
CA ALA A 42 11.48 0.85 12.48
C ALA A 42 12.90 0.27 12.31
N MET A 43 13.92 0.92 12.85
CA MET A 43 15.31 0.45 12.82
C MET A 43 15.51 -0.85 13.61
N GLU A 44 14.71 -1.07 14.66
CA GLU A 44 14.70 -2.29 15.48
C GLU A 44 13.94 -3.46 14.82
N GLU A 45 13.10 -3.20 13.80
CA GLU A 45 12.38 -4.27 13.12
C GLU A 45 13.35 -5.23 12.41
N PRO A 46 13.08 -6.55 12.44
CA PRO A 46 13.87 -7.51 11.68
C PRO A 46 13.80 -7.22 10.18
N LEU A 47 14.88 -7.60 9.48
CA LEU A 47 14.93 -7.48 8.02
C LEU A 47 13.81 -8.30 7.38
N LEU A 48 13.17 -7.72 6.37
CA LEU A 48 12.13 -8.41 5.62
C LEU A 48 12.71 -9.65 4.94
N ALA A 49 12.09 -10.80 5.19
CA ALA A 49 12.54 -12.10 4.70
C ALA A 49 11.35 -13.07 4.61
N PHE A 50 10.76 -13.20 3.43
CA PHE A 50 9.62 -14.08 3.23
C PHE A 50 9.99 -15.56 3.36
N GLN A 51 9.00 -16.39 3.72
CA GLN A 51 9.12 -17.85 3.78
C GLN A 51 8.06 -18.54 2.91
N GLY A 52 7.80 -17.98 1.72
CA GLY A 52 7.11 -18.57 0.56
C GLY A 52 5.62 -18.89 0.68
N LYS A 53 5.13 -19.43 1.80
CA LYS A 53 3.76 -19.98 1.91
C LYS A 53 2.77 -19.12 2.70
N ARG A 54 3.22 -18.06 3.38
CA ARG A 54 2.36 -17.26 4.29
C ARG A 54 2.79 -15.79 4.36
N GLU A 55 2.84 -15.13 3.22
CA GLU A 55 3.37 -13.76 3.08
C GLU A 55 2.40 -12.67 3.58
N MET A 56 1.15 -13.06 3.87
CA MET A 56 0.13 -12.22 4.52
C MET A 56 0.17 -12.24 6.05
N LYS A 57 1.12 -12.96 6.68
CA LYS A 57 1.22 -12.91 8.15
C LYS A 57 1.53 -11.49 8.59
N ALA A 58 0.90 -11.07 9.69
CA ALA A 58 1.08 -9.76 10.30
C ALA A 58 2.55 -9.34 10.44
N ILE A 59 3.45 -10.28 10.80
CA ILE A 59 4.89 -10.00 10.90
C ILE A 59 5.52 -9.53 9.58
N TYR A 60 5.17 -10.12 8.45
CA TYR A 60 5.71 -9.71 7.15
C TYR A 60 5.11 -8.38 6.69
N VAL A 61 3.83 -8.16 6.97
CA VAL A 61 3.18 -6.86 6.71
C VAL A 61 3.90 -5.76 7.50
N LYS A 62 4.15 -6.00 8.80
CA LYS A 62 4.87 -5.06 9.68
C LYS A 62 6.29 -4.78 9.19
N GLN A 63 7.06 -5.81 8.85
CA GLN A 63 8.42 -5.68 8.32
C GLN A 63 8.45 -4.96 6.95
N ALA A 64 7.46 -5.19 6.09
CA ALA A 64 7.35 -4.47 4.82
C ALA A 64 7.05 -2.98 5.05
N LYS A 65 6.21 -2.64 6.04
CA LYS A 65 5.92 -1.24 6.38
C LYS A 65 7.06 -0.53 7.06
N SER A 66 7.80 -1.19 7.94
CA SER A 66 9.01 -0.60 8.51
C SER A 66 10.04 -0.32 7.41
N PHE A 67 10.20 -1.26 6.47
CA PHE A 67 11.04 -1.07 5.30
C PHE A 67 10.58 0.12 4.44
N TYR A 68 9.27 0.22 4.14
CA TYR A 68 8.70 1.36 3.42
C TYR A 68 8.95 2.69 4.15
N PHE A 69 8.68 2.72 5.45
CA PHE A 69 8.84 3.91 6.27
C PHE A 69 10.29 4.40 6.28
N LEU A 70 11.26 3.50 6.47
CA LEU A 70 12.68 3.85 6.45
C LEU A 70 13.14 4.31 5.05
N ALA A 71 12.66 3.69 3.98
CA ALA A 71 12.97 4.13 2.62
C ALA A 71 12.42 5.53 2.33
N LEU A 72 11.19 5.81 2.78
CA LEU A 72 10.55 7.11 2.65
C LEU A 72 11.25 8.18 3.49
N PHE A 73 11.60 7.85 4.73
CA PHE A 73 12.38 8.73 5.59
C PHE A 73 13.75 9.05 4.96
N SER A 74 14.46 8.03 4.46
CA SER A 74 15.76 8.22 3.80
C SER A 74 15.67 9.03 2.51
N TYR A 75 14.56 8.94 1.77
CA TYR A 75 14.28 9.79 0.61
C TYR A 75 14.12 11.27 1.00
N LYS A 76 13.47 11.55 2.13
CA LYS A 76 13.29 12.93 2.63
C LYS A 76 14.53 13.47 3.35
N ASN A 77 15.32 12.60 3.98
CA ASN A 77 16.47 12.93 4.82
C ASN A 77 17.72 12.18 4.30
N GLU A 78 18.26 12.63 3.17
CA GLU A 78 19.35 11.92 2.49
C GLU A 78 20.69 11.90 3.26
N ASP A 79 20.83 12.69 4.31
CA ASP A 79 21.98 12.81 5.20
C ASP A 79 21.99 11.75 6.33
N ARG A 80 20.84 11.13 6.61
CA ARG A 80 20.71 10.05 7.60
C ARG A 80 21.27 8.72 7.09
N VAL A 81 22.59 8.59 7.17
CA VAL A 81 23.36 7.41 6.71
C VAL A 81 22.95 6.12 7.41
N ASP A 82 22.70 6.17 8.72
CA ASP A 82 22.25 5.03 9.52
C ASP A 82 20.94 4.41 8.98
N VAL A 83 19.97 5.25 8.64
CA VAL A 83 18.70 4.80 8.07
C VAL A 83 18.90 4.26 6.65
N ARG A 84 19.73 4.91 5.84
CA ARG A 84 20.08 4.44 4.49
C ARG A 84 20.72 3.05 4.51
N GLU A 85 21.65 2.81 5.44
CA GLU A 85 22.30 1.50 5.60
C GLU A 85 21.28 0.41 5.97
N LYS A 86 20.34 0.70 6.88
CA LYS A 86 19.27 -0.24 7.23
C LYS A 86 18.36 -0.54 6.02
N VAL A 87 18.03 0.46 5.21
CA VAL A 87 17.29 0.28 3.95
C VAL A 87 18.04 -0.67 3.00
N LEU A 88 19.35 -0.49 2.82
CA LEU A 88 20.19 -1.39 2.02
C LEU A 88 20.23 -2.82 2.60
N GLN A 89 20.24 -2.98 3.91
CA GLN A 89 20.13 -4.30 4.56
C GLN A 89 18.79 -4.98 4.25
N HIS A 90 17.68 -4.25 4.27
CA HIS A 90 16.37 -4.78 3.87
C HIS A 90 16.38 -5.21 2.40
N VAL A 91 16.89 -4.38 1.48
CA VAL A 91 17.01 -4.73 0.06
C VAL A 91 17.82 -6.01 -0.11
N ARG A 92 19.03 -6.06 0.48
CA ARG A 92 19.95 -7.21 0.39
C ARG A 92 19.36 -8.48 0.99
N SER A 93 18.57 -8.38 2.07
CA SER A 93 17.82 -9.50 2.62
C SER A 93 16.78 -10.00 1.62
N LEU A 94 15.94 -9.10 1.09
CA LEU A 94 14.86 -9.43 0.16
C LEU A 94 15.38 -10.13 -1.10
N ILE A 95 16.52 -9.70 -1.64
CA ILE A 95 17.11 -10.25 -2.87
C ILE A 95 18.04 -11.46 -2.66
N SER A 96 18.24 -11.93 -1.42
CA SER A 96 19.21 -13.00 -1.13
C SER A 96 18.78 -14.42 -1.53
N GLY A 97 17.60 -14.56 -2.14
CA GLY A 97 17.07 -15.83 -2.63
C GLY A 97 16.38 -16.68 -1.56
N GLY A 98 15.17 -17.16 -1.87
CA GLY A 98 14.25 -17.81 -0.93
C GLY A 98 13.64 -16.85 0.09
N LYS A 99 13.86 -15.54 -0.06
CA LYS A 99 13.36 -14.47 0.83
C LYS A 99 12.58 -13.40 0.09
N GLU A 100 12.60 -13.43 -1.24
CA GLU A 100 11.78 -12.62 -2.13
C GLU A 100 10.29 -12.95 -1.96
N PRO A 101 9.37 -12.02 -2.26
CA PRO A 101 7.94 -12.33 -2.30
C PRO A 101 7.66 -13.40 -3.34
N ASN A 102 6.64 -14.22 -3.14
CA ASN A 102 6.27 -15.29 -4.07
C ASN A 102 5.62 -14.78 -5.38
N ALA A 103 5.32 -13.48 -5.45
CA ALA A 103 4.72 -12.78 -6.57
C ALA A 103 3.56 -13.57 -7.20
N ASN A 104 2.60 -14.02 -6.39
CA ASN A 104 1.53 -14.90 -6.84
C ASN A 104 0.23 -14.21 -7.27
N GLY A 105 0.00 -12.94 -6.92
CA GLY A 105 -1.29 -12.29 -7.18
C GLY A 105 -2.26 -12.40 -6.00
N GLY A 106 -3.50 -11.98 -6.19
CA GLY A 106 -4.56 -12.15 -5.18
C GLY A 106 -4.35 -11.37 -3.86
N LEU A 107 -4.58 -12.04 -2.73
CA LEU A 107 -4.62 -11.41 -1.39
C LEU A 107 -3.24 -11.03 -0.86
N GLU A 108 -2.19 -11.68 -1.36
CA GLU A 108 -0.80 -11.37 -1.02
C GLU A 108 -0.41 -9.95 -1.46
N GLY A 109 -1.23 -9.32 -2.33
CA GLY A 109 -1.18 -7.90 -2.64
C GLY A 109 -1.12 -7.00 -1.40
N ARG A 110 -1.68 -7.44 -0.26
CA ARG A 110 -1.57 -6.74 1.03
C ARG A 110 -0.14 -6.44 1.46
N THR A 111 0.79 -7.37 1.23
CA THR A 111 2.21 -7.17 1.56
C THR A 111 3.01 -6.77 0.33
N HIS A 112 2.68 -7.34 -0.84
CA HIS A 112 3.42 -7.09 -2.08
C HIS A 112 3.33 -5.65 -2.57
N ASN A 113 2.17 -5.00 -2.39
CA ASN A 113 2.05 -3.58 -2.72
C ASN A 113 3.02 -2.74 -1.90
N ILE A 114 3.09 -2.95 -0.57
CA ILE A 114 4.01 -2.23 0.30
C ILE A 114 5.46 -2.43 -0.17
N VAL A 115 5.85 -3.67 -0.49
CA VAL A 115 7.18 -3.97 -1.06
C VAL A 115 7.41 -3.23 -2.37
N ALA A 116 6.46 -3.26 -3.31
CA ALA A 116 6.57 -2.59 -4.60
C ALA A 116 6.74 -1.07 -4.44
N GLN A 117 5.93 -0.45 -3.57
CA GLN A 117 6.02 0.98 -3.25
C GLN A 117 7.36 1.33 -2.59
N THR A 118 7.92 0.45 -1.76
CA THR A 118 9.25 0.65 -1.19
C THR A 118 10.33 0.61 -2.27
N LEU A 119 10.26 -0.34 -3.20
CA LEU A 119 11.26 -0.48 -4.26
C LEU A 119 11.22 0.70 -5.25
N VAL A 120 10.05 1.31 -5.47
CA VAL A 120 9.93 2.61 -6.17
C VAL A 120 10.80 3.68 -5.50
N LEU A 121 10.69 3.84 -4.18
CA LEU A 121 11.48 4.83 -3.43
C LEU A 121 12.98 4.48 -3.44
N VAL A 122 13.34 3.20 -3.34
CA VAL A 122 14.73 2.72 -3.44
C VAL A 122 15.34 3.10 -4.78
N LYS A 123 14.63 2.93 -5.90
CA LYS A 123 15.11 3.31 -7.24
C LYS A 123 15.21 4.82 -7.44
N HIS A 124 14.29 5.59 -6.85
CA HIS A 124 14.28 7.04 -6.97
C HIS A 124 15.20 7.75 -5.97
N ASN A 125 15.68 7.08 -4.93
CA ASN A 125 16.71 7.58 -4.04
C ASN A 125 18.10 7.28 -4.64
N LYS A 126 18.73 8.30 -5.23
CA LYS A 126 20.03 8.15 -5.91
C LYS A 126 21.10 7.52 -5.01
N LYS A 127 21.20 7.94 -3.74
CA LYS A 127 22.22 7.43 -2.81
C LYS A 127 22.03 5.95 -2.52
N ILE A 128 20.79 5.50 -2.31
CA ILE A 128 20.51 4.06 -2.12
C ILE A 128 20.80 3.29 -3.42
N TRP A 129 20.25 3.76 -4.54
CA TRP A 129 20.34 3.03 -5.80
C TRP A 129 21.79 2.88 -6.27
N GLU A 130 22.60 3.93 -6.15
CA GLU A 130 24.01 3.94 -6.52
C GLU A 130 24.88 3.01 -5.65
N GLU A 131 24.52 2.82 -4.38
CA GLU A 131 25.19 1.89 -3.47
C GLU A 131 24.89 0.40 -3.73
N LEU A 132 23.83 0.10 -4.50
CA LEU A 132 23.56 -1.26 -4.96
C LEU A 132 24.47 -1.60 -6.14
N ARG A 133 25.04 -2.82 -6.12
CA ARG A 133 25.78 -3.37 -7.27
C ARG A 133 24.85 -3.65 -8.44
N THR A 134 25.38 -3.72 -9.65
CA THR A 134 24.60 -4.06 -10.86
C THR A 134 23.78 -5.33 -10.68
N GLU A 135 24.38 -6.42 -10.16
CA GLU A 135 23.66 -7.67 -9.92
C GLU A 135 22.56 -7.52 -8.85
N GLU A 136 22.74 -6.64 -7.86
CA GLU A 136 21.72 -6.37 -6.85
C GLU A 136 20.54 -5.61 -7.46
N ARG A 137 20.81 -4.65 -8.36
CA ARG A 137 19.77 -3.94 -9.12
C ARG A 137 19.02 -4.89 -10.05
N ASP A 138 19.71 -5.76 -10.77
CA ASP A 138 19.08 -6.78 -11.65
C ASP A 138 18.11 -7.69 -10.86
N LYS A 139 18.50 -8.04 -9.64
CA LYS A 139 17.70 -8.83 -8.70
C LYS A 139 16.45 -8.07 -8.23
N VAL A 140 16.60 -6.79 -7.85
CA VAL A 140 15.45 -5.93 -7.50
C VAL A 140 14.51 -5.77 -8.70
N ASP A 141 15.05 -5.50 -9.89
CA ASP A 141 14.28 -5.38 -11.13
C ASP A 141 13.50 -6.66 -11.42
N LEU A 142 14.12 -7.84 -11.23
CA LEU A 142 13.44 -9.12 -11.42
C LEU A 142 12.26 -9.32 -10.46
N ILE A 143 12.37 -8.87 -9.20
CA ILE A 143 11.24 -8.86 -8.27
C ILE A 143 10.12 -7.96 -8.80
N MET A 144 10.44 -6.72 -9.20
CA MET A 144 9.45 -5.77 -9.71
C MET A 144 8.76 -6.27 -10.99
N ARG A 145 9.51 -6.85 -11.93
CA ARG A 145 8.95 -7.50 -13.13
C ARG A 145 8.02 -8.66 -12.75
N SER A 146 8.40 -9.48 -11.77
CA SER A 146 7.56 -10.59 -11.29
C SER A 146 6.26 -10.09 -10.65
N LEU A 147 6.32 -9.01 -9.87
CA LEU A 147 5.14 -8.35 -9.32
C LEU A 147 4.22 -7.78 -10.40
N ALA A 148 4.79 -7.24 -11.50
CA ALA A 148 4.01 -6.79 -12.65
C ALA A 148 3.23 -7.94 -13.30
N ILE A 149 3.88 -9.09 -13.56
CA ILE A 149 3.23 -10.28 -14.11
C ILE A 149 2.09 -10.77 -13.20
N ALA A 150 2.30 -10.75 -11.89
CA ALA A 150 1.29 -11.13 -10.91
C ALA A 150 0.11 -10.14 -10.83
N ALA A 151 0.37 -8.85 -11.01
CA ALA A 151 -0.66 -7.82 -11.13
C ALA A 151 -1.51 -8.02 -12.40
N HIS A 152 -0.86 -8.24 -13.54
CA HIS A 152 -1.51 -8.52 -14.82
C HIS A 152 -2.39 -9.76 -14.75
N TRP A 153 -1.86 -10.87 -14.22
CA TRP A 153 -2.62 -12.08 -13.97
C TRP A 153 -3.90 -11.82 -13.15
N SER A 154 -3.79 -11.01 -12.10
CA SER A 154 -4.87 -10.85 -11.13
C SER A 154 -5.94 -9.84 -11.53
N TYR A 155 -5.57 -8.78 -12.25
CA TYR A 155 -6.42 -7.59 -12.43
C TYR A 155 -6.57 -7.10 -13.86
N ASP A 156 -5.94 -7.73 -14.86
CA ASP A 156 -6.26 -7.41 -16.26
C ASP A 156 -7.72 -7.72 -16.59
N ASP A 157 -8.36 -6.89 -17.41
CA ASP A 157 -9.74 -7.11 -17.85
C ASP A 157 -9.90 -8.40 -18.64
N GLY A 158 -8.86 -8.75 -19.42
CA GLY A 158 -8.74 -10.02 -20.15
C GLY A 158 -8.55 -11.24 -19.25
N ASN A 159 -8.32 -11.06 -17.94
CA ASN A 159 -8.12 -12.13 -16.97
C ASN A 159 -9.22 -12.14 -15.89
N ASN A 160 -9.85 -13.28 -15.69
CA ASN A 160 -10.81 -13.53 -14.61
C ASN A 160 -10.50 -14.87 -13.94
N PHE A 161 -9.24 -15.05 -13.57
CA PHE A 161 -8.79 -16.20 -12.81
C PHE A 161 -9.32 -16.14 -11.37
N TYR A 162 -9.61 -17.31 -10.80
CA TYR A 162 -10.08 -17.50 -9.43
C TYR A 162 -8.97 -17.90 -8.45
N THR A 163 -7.76 -18.09 -8.97
CA THR A 163 -6.55 -18.41 -8.21
C THR A 163 -5.41 -17.44 -8.50
N GLY A 164 -4.44 -17.40 -7.60
CA GLY A 164 -3.15 -16.77 -7.88
C GLY A 164 -2.30 -17.66 -8.79
N LEU A 165 -1.11 -17.18 -9.15
CA LEU A 165 -0.11 -17.93 -9.90
C LEU A 165 0.41 -19.18 -9.18
N ASN A 166 0.10 -19.33 -7.89
CA ASN A 166 0.32 -20.59 -7.15
C ASN A 166 -0.84 -21.60 -7.32
N GLN A 167 -1.85 -21.31 -8.14
CA GLN A 167 -3.08 -22.09 -8.31
C GLN A 167 -3.85 -22.36 -6.99
N GLN A 168 -3.67 -21.48 -6.00
CA GLN A 168 -4.36 -21.50 -4.71
C GLN A 168 -5.18 -20.21 -4.50
N GLY A 169 -5.84 -20.14 -3.35
CA GLY A 169 -6.78 -19.06 -3.02
C GLY A 169 -8.16 -19.30 -3.63
N ASN A 170 -9.09 -18.41 -3.31
CA ASN A 170 -10.41 -18.34 -3.94
C ASN A 170 -10.75 -16.86 -3.99
N PHE A 171 -10.24 -16.14 -4.99
CA PHE A 171 -10.52 -14.72 -5.14
C PHE A 171 -11.23 -14.50 -6.47
N LYS A 172 -12.07 -13.46 -6.54
CA LYS A 172 -12.50 -12.89 -7.81
C LYS A 172 -12.10 -11.43 -7.78
N LYS A 173 -11.74 -10.89 -8.95
CA LYS A 173 -11.36 -9.47 -9.07
C LYS A 173 -12.47 -8.49 -8.65
N SER A 174 -13.71 -8.96 -8.58
CA SER A 174 -14.87 -8.20 -8.09
C SER A 174 -15.15 -8.35 -6.60
N TYR A 175 -14.31 -9.08 -5.85
CA TYR A 175 -14.43 -9.17 -4.40
C TYR A 175 -14.14 -7.83 -3.73
N ASN A 176 -14.33 -7.80 -2.41
CA ASN A 176 -14.26 -6.59 -1.62
C ASN A 176 -12.90 -5.87 -1.75
N PRO A 177 -12.84 -4.56 -1.45
CA PRO A 177 -11.65 -3.76 -1.71
C PRO A 177 -10.36 -4.27 -1.09
N ASN A 178 -10.41 -5.02 0.01
CA ASN A 178 -9.21 -5.62 0.61
C ASN A 178 -8.51 -6.63 -0.34
N TYR A 179 -9.20 -7.15 -1.36
CA TYR A 179 -8.62 -7.90 -2.47
C TYR A 179 -8.03 -6.97 -3.54
N THR A 180 -8.83 -6.02 -4.02
CA THR A 180 -8.50 -5.20 -5.20
C THR A 180 -7.39 -4.17 -4.94
N ASN A 181 -7.31 -3.63 -3.72
CA ASN A 181 -6.34 -2.60 -3.33
C ASN A 181 -4.89 -3.07 -3.34
N GLY A 182 -4.61 -4.36 -3.23
CA GLY A 182 -3.25 -4.86 -3.22
C GLY A 182 -2.61 -4.72 -4.60
N TYR A 183 -2.96 -5.64 -5.50
CA TYR A 183 -2.26 -5.74 -6.78
C TYR A 183 -2.69 -4.72 -7.84
N GLY A 184 -3.87 -4.09 -7.71
CA GLY A 184 -4.18 -2.91 -8.51
C GLY A 184 -3.16 -1.78 -8.27
N ASN A 185 -2.77 -1.57 -7.00
CA ASN A 185 -1.75 -0.57 -6.64
C ASN A 185 -0.31 -1.05 -6.92
N VAL A 186 -0.04 -2.36 -6.93
CA VAL A 186 1.24 -2.91 -7.42
C VAL A 186 1.48 -2.49 -8.87
N LEU A 187 0.45 -2.50 -9.71
CA LEU A 187 0.61 -2.07 -11.11
C LEU A 187 1.05 -0.60 -11.20
N SER A 188 0.46 0.28 -10.38
CA SER A 188 0.88 1.67 -10.31
C SER A 188 2.36 1.78 -9.89
N ALA A 189 2.78 1.00 -8.88
CA ALA A 189 4.18 0.98 -8.42
C ALA A 189 5.15 0.54 -9.53
N VAL A 190 4.88 -0.57 -10.22
CA VAL A 190 5.78 -1.07 -11.28
C VAL A 190 5.84 -0.11 -12.47
N THR A 191 4.72 0.55 -12.79
CA THR A 191 4.69 1.54 -13.89
C THR A 191 5.47 2.79 -13.53
N ILE A 192 5.43 3.25 -12.27
CA ILE A 192 6.29 4.34 -11.79
C ILE A 192 7.76 3.91 -11.77
N TYR A 193 8.04 2.64 -11.45
CA TYR A 193 9.39 2.09 -11.37
C TYR A 193 10.08 1.98 -12.74
N PHE A 194 9.40 1.44 -13.75
CA PHE A 194 9.96 1.19 -15.08
C PHE A 194 9.58 2.25 -16.13
N GLY A 195 8.47 2.97 -15.91
CA GLY A 195 7.81 3.74 -16.95
C GLY A 195 6.81 2.89 -17.74
N VAL A 196 5.94 3.58 -18.49
CA VAL A 196 4.84 2.99 -19.26
C VAL A 196 5.35 1.98 -20.30
N GLU A 197 6.28 2.41 -21.17
CA GLU A 197 6.71 1.59 -22.31
C GLU A 197 7.44 0.32 -21.86
N GLU A 198 8.38 0.44 -20.92
CA GLU A 198 9.07 -0.73 -20.38
C GLU A 198 8.09 -1.68 -19.65
N THR A 199 7.04 -1.15 -19.01
CA THR A 199 6.02 -2.02 -18.39
C THR A 199 5.17 -2.75 -19.42
N LYS A 200 4.84 -2.13 -20.56
CA LYS A 200 4.18 -2.83 -21.68
C LYS A 200 5.08 -3.92 -22.25
N ASP A 201 6.38 -3.63 -22.41
CA ASP A 201 7.35 -4.59 -22.93
C ASP A 201 7.52 -5.79 -22.00
N ILE A 202 7.51 -5.58 -20.67
CA ILE A 202 7.50 -6.67 -19.68
C ILE A 202 6.37 -7.69 -19.96
N PHE A 203 5.18 -7.23 -20.35
CA PHE A 203 4.04 -8.10 -20.67
C PHE A 203 4.17 -8.73 -22.05
N LYS A 204 4.41 -7.91 -23.09
CA LYS A 204 4.48 -8.34 -24.49
C LYS A 204 5.57 -9.38 -24.72
N GLU A 205 6.73 -9.17 -24.09
CA GLU A 205 7.93 -9.99 -24.22
C GLU A 205 8.03 -11.07 -23.12
N PHE A 206 7.01 -11.21 -22.28
CA PHE A 206 7.03 -12.20 -21.21
C PHE A 206 7.34 -13.62 -21.73
N SER A 207 8.40 -14.21 -21.15
CA SER A 207 8.87 -15.57 -21.42
C SER A 207 8.97 -16.33 -20.11
N TYR A 208 8.09 -17.31 -19.92
CA TYR A 208 8.05 -18.11 -18.70
C TYR A 208 9.39 -18.82 -18.42
N GLU A 209 9.98 -19.40 -19.47
CA GLU A 209 11.26 -20.12 -19.40
C GLU A 209 12.40 -19.21 -18.97
N GLU A 210 12.46 -17.99 -19.51
CA GLU A 210 13.51 -17.02 -19.19
C GLU A 210 13.41 -16.55 -17.74
N TYR A 211 12.19 -16.26 -17.27
CA TYR A 211 11.97 -15.89 -15.87
C TYR A 211 12.33 -17.04 -14.93
N LEU A 212 11.89 -18.28 -15.21
CA LEU A 212 12.28 -19.44 -14.40
C LEU A 212 13.80 -19.66 -14.38
N TYR A 213 14.47 -19.49 -15.52
CA TYR A 213 15.93 -19.57 -15.57
C TYR A 213 16.58 -18.51 -14.66
N LYS A 214 16.13 -17.26 -14.73
CA LYS A 214 16.62 -16.17 -13.87
C LYS A 214 16.32 -16.44 -12.38
N PHE A 215 15.13 -16.96 -12.06
CA PHE A 215 14.79 -17.35 -10.69
C PHE A 215 15.71 -18.44 -10.17
N LYS A 216 15.99 -19.48 -10.96
CA LYS A 216 16.94 -20.53 -10.60
C LYS A 216 18.35 -19.96 -10.39
N LYS A 217 18.80 -19.07 -11.28
CA LYS A 217 20.12 -18.40 -11.19
C LYS A 217 20.27 -17.60 -9.89
N TYR A 218 19.24 -16.85 -9.49
CA TYR A 218 19.29 -15.99 -8.29
C TYR A 218 18.73 -16.66 -7.03
N GLY A 219 18.29 -17.92 -7.11
CA GLY A 219 17.74 -18.67 -5.98
C GLY A 219 16.35 -18.21 -5.54
N TYR A 220 15.55 -17.59 -6.43
CA TYR A 220 14.21 -17.07 -6.15
C TYR A 220 13.15 -18.18 -6.06
N ARG A 221 13.31 -19.03 -5.05
CA ARG A 221 12.50 -20.23 -4.83
C ARG A 221 11.05 -19.93 -4.51
N ASN A 222 10.73 -18.82 -3.84
CA ASN A 222 9.34 -18.48 -3.50
C ASN A 222 8.53 -18.18 -4.77
N ILE A 223 9.09 -17.41 -5.71
CA ILE A 223 8.45 -17.11 -7.00
C ILE A 223 8.40 -18.37 -7.86
N GLN A 224 9.51 -19.11 -7.96
CA GLN A 224 9.57 -20.35 -8.72
C GLN A 224 8.52 -21.38 -8.25
N ASP A 225 8.40 -21.61 -6.94
CA ASP A 225 7.43 -22.53 -6.34
C ASP A 225 5.97 -22.11 -6.55
N SER A 226 5.75 -20.80 -6.70
CA SER A 226 4.45 -20.24 -7.05
C SER A 226 4.16 -20.53 -8.53
N TRP A 227 4.95 -19.95 -9.43
CA TRP A 227 4.69 -19.91 -10.87
C TRP A 227 4.76 -21.28 -11.54
N SER A 228 5.55 -22.22 -11.00
CA SER A 228 5.60 -23.61 -11.46
C SER A 228 4.25 -24.33 -11.39
N LYS A 229 3.35 -23.92 -10.48
CA LYS A 229 2.02 -24.54 -10.34
C LYS A 229 1.06 -24.12 -11.43
N THR A 230 1.20 -22.90 -11.95
CA THR A 230 0.38 -22.41 -13.08
C THR A 230 0.95 -22.90 -14.41
N GLY A 231 2.28 -22.82 -14.56
CA GLY A 231 2.98 -23.31 -15.74
C GLY A 231 2.89 -22.39 -16.96
N LYS A 232 3.78 -22.63 -17.92
CA LYS A 232 3.99 -21.82 -19.13
C LYS A 232 2.72 -21.51 -19.91
N ASN A 233 1.98 -22.55 -20.29
CA ASN A 233 0.86 -22.39 -21.23
C ASN A 233 -0.21 -21.45 -20.68
N LEU A 234 -0.59 -21.64 -19.42
CA LEU A 234 -1.64 -20.85 -18.79
C LEU A 234 -1.18 -19.41 -18.51
N MET A 235 0.08 -19.21 -18.08
CA MET A 235 0.62 -17.86 -17.89
C MET A 235 0.74 -17.09 -19.22
N GLU A 236 1.31 -17.69 -20.26
CA GLU A 236 1.60 -16.97 -21.51
C GLU A 236 0.39 -16.81 -22.44
N ARG A 237 -0.53 -17.80 -22.45
CA ARG A 237 -1.61 -17.89 -23.45
C ARG A 237 -3.02 -17.92 -22.84
N GLY A 238 -3.12 -17.95 -21.51
CA GLY A 238 -4.41 -18.04 -20.85
C GLY A 238 -5.04 -19.43 -20.93
N GLY A 239 -6.34 -19.49 -20.68
CA GLY A 239 -7.09 -20.73 -20.49
C GLY A 239 -7.84 -20.74 -19.17
N LYS A 240 -8.24 -21.94 -18.71
CA LYS A 240 -8.91 -22.11 -17.42
C LYS A 240 -7.88 -22.40 -16.32
N ASP A 241 -8.02 -21.75 -15.17
CA ASP A 241 -7.26 -22.11 -13.98
C ASP A 241 -7.89 -23.30 -13.24
N ARG A 242 -7.22 -23.75 -12.17
CA ARG A 242 -7.64 -24.91 -11.37
C ARG A 242 -9.02 -24.77 -10.73
N LYS A 243 -9.55 -23.56 -10.54
CA LYS A 243 -10.87 -23.29 -9.93
C LYS A 243 -11.93 -22.86 -10.94
N GLY A 244 -11.62 -22.92 -12.23
CA GLY A 244 -12.56 -22.63 -13.31
C GLY A 244 -12.64 -21.14 -13.69
N GLY A 245 -11.79 -20.29 -13.12
CA GLY A 245 -11.57 -18.95 -13.65
C GLY A 245 -10.91 -19.03 -15.03
N TYR A 246 -11.05 -17.99 -15.85
CA TYR A 246 -10.55 -17.99 -17.23
C TYR A 246 -9.91 -16.66 -17.58
N GLY A 247 -8.88 -16.67 -18.42
CA GLY A 247 -8.21 -15.46 -18.88
C GLY A 247 -7.39 -15.65 -20.15
N LYS A 248 -6.78 -14.54 -20.61
CA LYS A 248 -5.91 -14.48 -21.79
C LYS A 248 -4.42 -14.72 -21.49
N GLY A 249 -4.05 -14.83 -20.21
CA GLY A 249 -2.66 -14.91 -19.78
C GLY A 249 -2.08 -13.50 -19.61
N VAL A 250 -0.76 -13.37 -19.60
CA VAL A 250 -0.08 -12.08 -19.30
C VAL A 250 0.55 -11.41 -20.51
N ARG A 251 0.47 -12.02 -21.70
CA ARG A 251 1.07 -11.49 -22.93
C ARG A 251 0.14 -10.57 -23.73
N ASN A 252 -1.10 -10.40 -23.30
CA ASN A 252 -1.99 -9.40 -23.88
C ASN A 252 -1.74 -8.01 -23.30
N GLU A 253 -2.31 -7.01 -23.97
CA GLU A 253 -2.37 -5.66 -23.45
C GLU A 253 -3.10 -5.61 -22.11
N PHE A 254 -2.51 -4.94 -21.13
CA PHE A 254 -3.12 -4.73 -19.82
C PHE A 254 -4.17 -3.63 -19.87
N THR A 255 -5.36 -3.91 -19.36
CA THR A 255 -6.39 -2.92 -19.09
C THR A 255 -7.07 -3.20 -17.74
N TYR A 256 -7.47 -2.17 -17.01
CA TYR A 256 -8.26 -2.30 -15.79
C TYR A 256 -9.51 -1.44 -15.88
N LYS A 257 -10.68 -2.09 -15.97
CA LYS A 257 -11.96 -1.42 -16.27
C LYS A 257 -11.90 -0.49 -17.49
N GLY A 258 -11.22 -0.94 -18.55
CA GLY A 258 -11.00 -0.18 -19.78
C GLY A 258 -9.92 0.90 -19.68
N ILE A 259 -9.24 1.05 -18.54
CA ILE A 259 -8.16 2.01 -18.36
C ILE A 259 -6.82 1.33 -18.71
N HIS A 260 -6.10 1.90 -19.67
CA HIS A 260 -4.77 1.44 -20.06
C HIS A 260 -3.70 1.90 -19.06
N ILE A 261 -2.50 1.31 -19.14
CA ILE A 261 -1.43 1.52 -18.17
C ILE A 261 -0.90 2.97 -18.13
N GLU A 262 -1.06 3.73 -19.20
CA GLU A 262 -0.80 5.16 -19.28
C GLU A 262 -1.64 5.95 -18.27
N GLY A 263 -2.84 5.45 -17.97
CA GLY A 263 -3.81 6.04 -17.06
C GLY A 263 -3.61 5.63 -15.61
N ILE A 264 -2.37 5.54 -15.10
CA ILE A 264 -2.12 5.05 -13.72
C ILE A 264 -2.95 5.76 -12.64
N MET A 265 -3.18 7.08 -12.78
CA MET A 265 -4.06 7.82 -11.86
C MET A 265 -5.53 7.45 -12.04
N GLY A 266 -5.97 7.13 -13.25
CA GLY A 266 -7.30 6.58 -13.52
C GLY A 266 -7.49 5.22 -12.86
N ILE A 267 -6.49 4.33 -12.95
CA ILE A 267 -6.51 3.01 -12.27
C ILE A 267 -6.59 3.20 -10.75
N PHE A 268 -5.73 4.05 -10.18
CA PHE A 268 -5.75 4.37 -8.75
C PHE A 268 -7.08 4.99 -8.31
N ARG A 269 -7.65 5.89 -9.13
CA ARG A 269 -8.98 6.48 -8.89
C ARG A 269 -10.05 5.40 -8.85
N GLU A 270 -10.12 4.50 -9.84
CA GLU A 270 -11.11 3.43 -9.86
C GLU A 270 -11.04 2.51 -8.63
N ILE A 271 -9.82 2.20 -8.18
CA ILE A 271 -9.58 1.42 -6.97
C ILE A 271 -10.04 2.19 -5.73
N THR A 272 -9.67 3.47 -5.64
CA THR A 272 -10.03 4.34 -4.52
C THR A 272 -11.54 4.54 -4.43
N MET A 273 -12.20 4.83 -5.56
CA MET A 273 -13.64 5.05 -5.59
C MET A 273 -14.42 3.80 -5.17
N ASN A 274 -13.96 2.59 -5.50
CA ASN A 274 -14.56 1.36 -4.98
C ASN A 274 -14.29 1.18 -3.48
N THR A 275 -13.11 1.56 -3.01
CA THR A 275 -12.69 1.40 -1.61
C THR A 275 -13.42 2.34 -0.66
N TYR A 276 -13.60 3.59 -1.06
CA TYR A 276 -14.18 4.69 -0.29
C TYR A 276 -15.54 5.08 -0.88
N SER A 277 -16.43 4.09 -1.02
CA SER A 277 -17.70 4.22 -1.73
C SER A 277 -18.93 4.39 -0.84
N GLU A 278 -18.82 4.13 0.46
CA GLU A 278 -20.01 3.94 1.30
C GLU A 278 -20.29 5.15 2.21
N PRO A 279 -21.58 5.48 2.48
CA PRO A 279 -22.01 6.41 3.52
C PRO A 279 -22.42 5.66 4.80
N VAL A 280 -21.43 5.20 5.55
CA VAL A 280 -21.58 4.27 6.67
C VAL A 280 -22.11 4.99 7.93
N LYS A 281 -22.84 4.26 8.78
CA LYS A 281 -23.29 4.75 10.10
C LYS A 281 -22.38 4.26 11.24
N SER A 282 -22.47 4.87 12.43
CA SER A 282 -21.75 4.38 13.61
C SER A 282 -22.17 2.95 13.99
N GLU A 283 -23.39 2.56 13.63
CA GLU A 283 -23.88 1.19 13.67
C GLU A 283 -23.87 0.56 12.26
N GLY A 284 -23.43 -0.69 12.17
CA GLY A 284 -23.34 -1.46 10.93
C GLY A 284 -23.85 -2.89 11.12
N ALA A 285 -23.93 -3.65 10.02
CA ALA A 285 -24.33 -5.06 10.03
C ALA A 285 -25.63 -5.32 10.83
N GLU A 286 -26.67 -4.50 10.63
CA GLU A 286 -27.98 -4.60 11.31
C GLU A 286 -27.86 -4.44 12.85
N GLY A 287 -27.05 -3.48 13.29
CA GLY A 287 -26.84 -3.17 14.72
C GLY A 287 -25.88 -4.13 15.43
N LYS A 288 -25.35 -5.13 14.73
CA LYS A 288 -24.36 -6.06 15.30
C LYS A 288 -22.95 -5.48 15.35
N ALA A 289 -22.66 -4.47 14.54
CA ALA A 289 -21.38 -3.77 14.59
C ALA A 289 -21.59 -2.33 15.06
N TYR A 290 -20.73 -1.81 15.94
CA TYR A 290 -20.85 -0.45 16.47
C TYR A 290 -19.56 0.08 17.09
N ILE A 291 -19.45 1.40 17.18
CA ILE A 291 -18.35 2.08 17.89
C ILE A 291 -18.60 1.98 19.40
N LEU A 292 -17.60 1.55 20.16
CA LEU A 292 -17.76 1.33 21.61
C LEU A 292 -17.92 2.64 22.40
N LYS A 293 -17.39 3.75 21.88
CA LYS A 293 -17.44 5.07 22.50
C LYS A 293 -17.65 6.17 21.46
N GLY A 294 -18.74 6.92 21.58
CA GLY A 294 -19.07 8.03 20.70
C GLY A 294 -19.58 7.59 19.32
N ASN A 295 -19.63 8.54 18.39
CA ASN A 295 -20.11 8.37 17.02
C ASN A 295 -19.04 8.82 16.02
N SER A 296 -19.08 8.25 14.81
CA SER A 296 -18.15 8.64 13.75
C SER A 296 -18.24 10.15 13.46
N PRO A 297 -17.11 10.86 13.34
CA PRO A 297 -17.10 12.30 13.08
C PRO A 297 -17.55 12.67 11.66
N VAL A 298 -17.71 11.67 10.79
CA VAL A 298 -18.09 11.82 9.37
C VAL A 298 -19.25 10.88 9.03
N GLU A 299 -20.10 10.59 10.02
CA GLU A 299 -21.21 9.66 9.86
C GLU A 299 -22.08 10.00 8.64
N GLY A 300 -22.32 9.00 7.78
CA GLY A 300 -23.15 9.14 6.58
C GLY A 300 -22.50 9.95 5.45
N GLU A 301 -21.29 10.46 5.63
CA GLU A 301 -20.56 11.09 4.53
C GLU A 301 -20.13 10.05 3.50
N LEU A 302 -20.35 10.39 2.23
CA LEU A 302 -19.96 9.56 1.11
C LEU A 302 -18.43 9.57 0.96
N GLY A 303 -17.78 8.43 1.22
CA GLY A 303 -16.32 8.34 1.30
C GLY A 303 -15.80 7.42 2.39
N MET A 304 -16.68 6.84 3.20
CA MET A 304 -16.28 5.87 4.21
C MET A 304 -15.90 4.54 3.55
N LEU A 305 -15.06 3.76 4.25
CA LEU A 305 -14.52 2.51 3.73
C LEU A 305 -15.63 1.46 3.57
N LYS A 306 -15.71 0.88 2.37
CA LYS A 306 -16.70 -0.14 2.01
C LYS A 306 -16.69 -1.38 2.88
N GLU A 307 -15.55 -1.69 3.49
CA GLU A 307 -15.40 -2.82 4.42
C GLU A 307 -16.27 -2.67 5.69
N PHE A 308 -16.76 -1.47 6.00
CA PHE A 308 -17.76 -1.25 7.06
C PHE A 308 -19.22 -1.46 6.62
N ASP A 309 -19.49 -1.59 5.33
CA ASP A 309 -20.80 -1.97 4.80
C ASP A 309 -20.63 -2.92 3.60
N SER A 310 -20.25 -4.15 3.91
CA SER A 310 -19.99 -5.17 2.89
C SER A 310 -20.64 -6.50 3.24
N TYR A 311 -20.42 -7.49 2.37
CA TYR A 311 -20.83 -8.86 2.59
C TYR A 311 -19.64 -9.80 2.43
N ASP A 312 -19.62 -10.86 3.23
CA ASP A 312 -18.74 -12.01 3.06
C ASP A 312 -19.55 -13.30 2.91
N ALA A 313 -18.87 -14.45 2.90
CA ALA A 313 -19.52 -15.75 2.68
C ALA A 313 -20.52 -16.15 3.79
N LYS A 314 -20.56 -15.42 4.92
CA LYS A 314 -21.43 -15.68 6.08
C LYS A 314 -22.43 -14.55 6.34
N GLY A 315 -22.52 -13.55 5.46
CA GLY A 315 -23.54 -12.51 5.51
C GLY A 315 -22.95 -11.10 5.57
N LYS A 316 -23.67 -10.18 6.23
CA LYS A 316 -23.22 -8.80 6.40
C LYS A 316 -21.93 -8.74 7.21
N ARG A 317 -21.02 -7.90 6.76
CA ARG A 317 -19.73 -7.62 7.37
C ARG A 317 -19.58 -6.12 7.58
N SER A 318 -19.10 -5.76 8.76
CA SER A 318 -18.62 -4.43 9.08
C SER A 318 -17.42 -4.58 10.01
N ASP A 319 -16.22 -4.33 9.50
CA ASP A 319 -15.01 -4.69 10.23
C ASP A 319 -13.86 -3.69 10.03
N ALA A 320 -13.33 -3.18 11.14
CA ALA A 320 -12.27 -2.18 11.12
C ALA A 320 -10.90 -2.75 10.71
N PHE A 321 -10.66 -4.05 10.91
CA PHE A 321 -9.41 -4.68 10.48
C PHE A 321 -9.40 -4.82 8.96
N TYR A 322 -10.47 -5.33 8.35
CA TYR A 322 -10.60 -5.38 6.89
C TYR A 322 -10.58 -3.98 6.24
N ALA A 323 -11.21 -2.99 6.87
CA ALA A 323 -11.11 -1.60 6.45
C ALA A 323 -9.66 -1.10 6.47
N TYR A 324 -8.91 -1.43 7.53
CA TYR A 324 -7.49 -1.15 7.62
C TYR A 324 -6.65 -1.88 6.55
N GLU A 325 -6.96 -3.13 6.21
CA GLU A 325 -6.27 -3.86 5.12
C GLU A 325 -6.38 -3.13 3.77
N SER A 326 -7.51 -2.46 3.52
CA SER A 326 -7.69 -1.61 2.34
C SER A 326 -6.92 -0.30 2.46
N TRP A 327 -7.03 0.36 3.61
CA TRP A 327 -6.40 1.65 3.88
C TRP A 327 -4.86 1.59 3.83
N MET A 328 -4.25 0.56 4.41
CA MET A 328 -2.79 0.41 4.45
C MET A 328 -2.13 0.21 3.08
N ASN A 329 -2.91 -0.16 2.06
CA ASN A 329 -2.45 -0.22 0.68
C ASN A 329 -2.59 1.13 -0.04
N THR A 330 -3.55 1.94 0.38
CA THR A 330 -3.81 3.27 -0.17
C THR A 330 -2.73 4.26 0.23
N ILE A 331 -2.34 4.28 1.51
CA ILE A 331 -1.36 5.24 2.06
C ILE A 331 -0.01 5.25 1.32
N PRO A 332 0.73 4.14 1.15
CA PRO A 332 2.02 4.17 0.47
C PRO A 332 1.89 4.51 -1.03
N THR A 333 0.77 4.12 -1.65
CA THR A 333 0.49 4.43 -3.06
C THR A 333 0.24 5.93 -3.27
N MET A 334 -0.66 6.52 -2.47
CA MET A 334 -0.95 7.96 -2.49
C MET A 334 0.32 8.76 -2.20
N MET A 335 1.10 8.36 -1.20
CA MET A 335 2.34 9.04 -0.84
C MET A 335 3.36 9.05 -1.98
N ASN A 336 3.59 7.90 -2.63
CA ASN A 336 4.51 7.82 -3.77
C ASN A 336 4.00 8.61 -4.98
N LEU A 337 2.71 8.53 -5.30
CA LEU A 337 2.09 9.32 -6.37
C LEU A 337 2.29 10.82 -6.14
N GLN A 338 2.06 11.31 -4.92
CA GLN A 338 2.27 12.71 -4.58
C GLN A 338 3.74 13.09 -4.58
N LEU A 339 4.61 12.29 -3.95
CA LEU A 339 6.03 12.59 -3.79
C LEU A 339 6.78 12.65 -5.12
N LEU A 340 6.39 11.80 -6.07
CA LEU A 340 7.02 11.67 -7.38
C LEU A 340 6.26 12.40 -8.49
N ASN A 341 5.35 13.31 -8.13
CA ASN A 341 4.60 14.16 -9.06
C ASN A 341 3.71 13.40 -10.09
N TYR A 342 3.23 12.22 -9.74
CA TYR A 342 2.23 11.49 -10.52
C TYR A 342 0.79 11.80 -10.08
N TRP A 343 0.59 12.37 -8.89
CA TRP A 343 -0.73 12.71 -8.37
C TRP A 343 -1.43 13.79 -9.22
N LYS A 344 -2.53 13.41 -9.87
CA LYS A 344 -3.39 14.29 -10.66
C LYS A 344 -4.86 14.04 -10.30
N ASP A 345 -5.34 14.74 -9.27
CA ASP A 345 -6.75 14.73 -8.86
C ASP A 345 -7.34 16.13 -8.97
N GLU A 346 -7.58 16.58 -10.22
CA GLU A 346 -8.10 17.93 -10.50
C GLU A 346 -9.44 18.21 -9.80
N SER A 347 -10.25 17.17 -9.59
CA SER A 347 -11.54 17.26 -8.90
C SER A 347 -11.43 17.38 -7.38
N GLY A 348 -10.29 16.99 -6.79
CA GLY A 348 -10.13 16.79 -5.35
C GLY A 348 -10.99 15.66 -4.77
N GLU A 349 -11.72 14.89 -5.59
CA GLU A 349 -12.64 13.86 -5.11
C GLU A 349 -11.88 12.68 -4.51
N VAL A 350 -10.80 12.21 -5.14
CA VAL A 350 -10.02 11.07 -4.65
C VAL A 350 -9.45 11.40 -3.27
N GLU A 351 -8.85 12.58 -3.13
CA GLU A 351 -8.30 13.05 -1.86
C GLU A 351 -9.37 13.18 -0.78
N LYS A 352 -10.52 13.81 -1.10
CA LYS A 352 -11.65 13.96 -0.17
C LYS A 352 -12.17 12.61 0.33
N ARG A 353 -12.30 11.62 -0.55
CA ARG A 353 -12.78 10.27 -0.20
C ARG A 353 -11.82 9.56 0.75
N ILE A 354 -10.52 9.63 0.45
CA ILE A 354 -9.48 9.05 1.31
C ILE A 354 -9.51 9.73 2.68
N ASP A 355 -9.64 11.06 2.74
CA ASP A 355 -9.73 11.80 3.99
C ASP A 355 -10.92 11.38 4.86
N ILE A 356 -12.13 11.35 4.30
CA ILE A 356 -13.36 10.92 5.00
C ILE A 356 -13.17 9.51 5.58
N GLY A 357 -12.81 8.54 4.73
CA GLY A 357 -12.64 7.16 5.19
C GLY A 357 -11.51 6.99 6.19
N THR A 358 -10.44 7.79 6.09
CA THR A 358 -9.35 7.76 7.06
C THR A 358 -9.78 8.32 8.41
N ARG A 359 -10.50 9.45 8.43
CA ARG A 359 -11.04 10.03 9.68
C ARG A 359 -11.95 9.04 10.40
N ASP A 360 -12.85 8.39 9.66
CA ASP A 360 -13.74 7.35 10.19
C ASP A 360 -12.97 6.15 10.75
N LEU A 361 -12.04 5.57 9.97
CA LEU A 361 -11.25 4.41 10.38
C LEU A 361 -10.42 4.70 11.64
N LEU A 362 -9.68 5.82 11.64
CA LEU A 362 -8.85 6.20 12.79
C LEU A 362 -9.70 6.40 14.05
N TYR A 363 -10.86 7.07 13.93
CA TYR A 363 -11.77 7.27 15.06
C TYR A 363 -12.27 5.93 15.62
N LYS A 364 -12.69 5.01 14.74
CA LYS A 364 -13.15 3.66 15.12
C LYS A 364 -12.06 2.84 15.81
N LEU A 365 -10.82 2.89 15.33
CA LEU A 365 -9.69 2.18 15.95
C LEU A 365 -9.29 2.77 17.30
N GLU A 366 -9.36 4.10 17.45
CA GLU A 366 -9.04 4.81 18.70
C GLU A 366 -10.10 4.60 19.78
N ASN A 367 -11.38 4.60 19.40
CA ASN A 367 -12.50 4.43 20.33
C ASN A 367 -12.94 2.97 20.52
N GLY A 368 -12.35 2.06 19.75
CA GLY A 368 -12.70 0.65 19.68
C GLY A 368 -13.96 0.41 18.85
N TYR A 369 -13.91 -0.58 17.98
CA TYR A 369 -15.01 -0.96 17.12
C TYR A 369 -15.39 -2.41 17.35
N LYS A 370 -16.63 -2.67 17.75
CA LYS A 370 -17.17 -4.03 17.73
C LYS A 370 -17.58 -4.34 16.29
N GLY A 371 -16.77 -5.10 15.58
CA GLY A 371 -17.00 -5.50 14.20
C GLY A 371 -17.69 -6.85 14.08
N VAL A 372 -18.18 -7.15 12.87
CA VAL A 372 -18.72 -8.45 12.46
C VAL A 372 -18.02 -8.88 11.19
N ALA A 373 -17.44 -10.08 11.18
CA ALA A 373 -16.88 -10.71 9.98
C ALA A 373 -17.00 -12.24 10.09
N ASN A 374 -17.26 -12.91 8.97
CA ASN A 374 -17.44 -14.36 8.87
C ASN A 374 -18.48 -14.92 9.86
N GLY A 375 -19.51 -14.13 10.19
CA GLY A 375 -20.56 -14.50 11.15
C GLY A 375 -20.17 -14.38 12.62
N GLU A 376 -18.95 -13.92 12.92
CA GLU A 376 -18.44 -13.73 14.28
C GLU A 376 -18.26 -12.25 14.61
N GLN A 377 -18.30 -11.93 15.91
CA GLN A 377 -18.10 -10.58 16.44
C GLN A 377 -16.75 -10.46 17.15
N TYR A 378 -16.05 -9.36 16.90
CA TYR A 378 -14.76 -9.07 17.53
C TYR A 378 -14.67 -7.60 17.90
N VAL A 379 -13.82 -7.27 18.87
CA VAL A 379 -13.43 -5.88 19.14
C VAL A 379 -12.10 -5.62 18.46
N ILE A 380 -12.07 -4.62 17.60
CA ILE A 380 -10.88 -4.16 16.90
C ILE A 380 -10.54 -2.77 17.41
N THR A 381 -9.30 -2.60 17.87
CA THR A 381 -8.70 -1.34 18.28
C THR A 381 -7.37 -1.15 17.54
N GLU A 382 -6.65 -0.08 17.86
CA GLU A 382 -5.28 0.07 17.37
C GLU A 382 -4.36 -1.12 17.73
N LEU A 383 -4.60 -1.82 18.84
CA LEU A 383 -3.73 -2.92 19.29
C LEU A 383 -3.71 -4.06 18.27
N GLU A 384 -4.85 -4.35 17.65
CA GLU A 384 -4.99 -5.41 16.66
C GLU A 384 -4.23 -5.06 15.37
N VAL A 385 -4.40 -3.84 14.87
CA VAL A 385 -3.78 -3.39 13.60
C VAL A 385 -2.31 -3.02 13.75
N LYS A 386 -1.84 -2.67 14.96
CA LYS A 386 -0.41 -2.44 15.27
C LYS A 386 0.46 -3.67 14.99
N LYS A 387 -0.10 -4.87 15.09
CA LYS A 387 0.57 -6.13 14.72
C LYS A 387 1.01 -6.14 13.26
N GLU A 388 0.35 -5.34 12.41
CA GLU A 388 0.65 -5.17 10.98
C GLU A 388 1.26 -3.80 10.64
N GLY A 389 1.83 -3.10 11.63
CA GLY A 389 2.57 -1.85 11.37
C GLY A 389 1.70 -0.59 11.24
N PHE A 390 0.48 -0.58 11.79
CA PHE A 390 -0.42 0.59 11.73
C PHE A 390 0.22 1.90 12.21
N THR A 391 1.16 1.84 13.16
CA THR A 391 1.90 3.01 13.65
C THR A 391 2.59 3.77 12.52
N TYR A 392 3.17 3.07 11.53
CA TYR A 392 3.86 3.70 10.41
C TYR A 392 2.87 4.40 9.48
N ASP A 393 1.79 3.72 9.08
CA ASP A 393 0.76 4.29 8.20
C ASP A 393 0.09 5.51 8.84
N LYS A 394 -0.22 5.41 10.14
CA LYS A 394 -0.82 6.50 10.93
C LYS A 394 0.11 7.71 10.99
N PHE A 395 1.41 7.49 11.15
CA PHE A 395 2.39 8.57 11.14
C PHE A 395 2.45 9.24 9.76
N ILE A 396 2.61 8.46 8.69
CA ILE A 396 2.66 8.97 7.30
C ILE A 396 1.41 9.82 7.01
N TRP A 397 0.23 9.31 7.33
CA TRP A 397 -1.02 10.04 7.14
C TRP A 397 -1.01 11.39 7.88
N ARG A 398 -0.78 11.36 9.20
CA ARG A 398 -0.91 12.55 10.05
C ARG A 398 0.15 13.62 9.80
N TYR A 399 1.38 13.23 9.49
CA TYR A 399 2.51 14.15 9.47
C TYR A 399 3.08 14.41 8.09
N TRP A 400 2.90 13.49 7.13
CA TRP A 400 3.52 13.61 5.81
C TRP A 400 2.51 13.81 4.67
N LEU A 401 1.27 13.34 4.84
CA LEU A 401 0.19 13.58 3.87
C LEU A 401 -0.67 14.79 4.27
N GLN A 402 -1.11 14.86 5.53
CA GLN A 402 -1.97 15.95 6.03
C GLN A 402 -1.20 17.24 6.41
N GLY A 403 0.09 17.12 6.74
CA GLY A 403 0.91 18.26 7.20
C GLY A 403 1.49 19.14 6.09
N LYS A 404 0.90 19.12 4.89
CA LYS A 404 1.32 19.95 3.75
C LYS A 404 0.64 21.32 3.75
#